data_AF-A0A7C2W6W1-F1
#
_entry.id   AF-A0A7C2W6W1-F1
#
_cell.length_a   1.000
_cell.length_b   1.000
_cell.length_c   1.000
_cell.angle_alpha   90.00
_cell.angle_beta   90.00
_cell.angle_gamma   90.00
#
_symmetry.space_group_name_H-M   'P 1'
#
loop_
_entity.id
_entity.type
_entity.pdbx_description
1 polymer ?
#
loop_
_entity_poly.entity_id
_entity_poly.type
_entity_poly.pdbx_seq_one_letter_code
_entity_poly.pdbx_strand_id
1 'polypeptide(L)'
;TLAGETAIVTLLARIFQVMLGLGLLLVVAGSLLEIAGDGQLPEQTVPASEVPRLLLEGDGDALLTLGILVFLAGPVLGVLALAISYFRSGDRRSGVLALLVLVIVGSVPLIRLLRGG
;
A
#
# COMPACT_ATOMS: atom_id res chain seq x y z
N THR A 1 -15.13 27.73 6.11
CA THR A 1 -14.00 26.80 6.25
C THR A 1 -14.42 25.35 6.41
N LEU A 2 -15.62 25.04 6.91
CA LEU A 2 -16.17 23.67 7.01
C LEU A 2 -16.34 22.91 5.67
N ALA A 3 -16.67 23.61 4.57
CA ALA A 3 -16.87 22.97 3.26
C ALA A 3 -15.56 22.48 2.60
N GLY A 4 -14.40 23.03 2.99
CA GLY A 4 -13.10 22.62 2.46
C GLY A 4 -12.56 21.36 3.14
N GLU A 5 -12.77 21.23 4.45
CA GLU A 5 -12.37 20.03 5.22
C GLU A 5 -13.17 18.80 4.81
N THR A 6 -14.50 18.94 4.62
CA THR A 6 -15.34 17.83 4.18
C THR A 6 -14.92 17.33 2.79
N ALA A 7 -14.58 18.23 1.87
CA ALA A 7 -14.08 17.86 0.55
C ALA A 7 -12.76 17.07 0.61
N ILE A 8 -11.83 17.44 1.49
CA ILE A 8 -10.56 16.72 1.67
C ILE A 8 -10.80 15.33 2.27
N VAL A 9 -11.66 15.23 3.29
CA VAL A 9 -11.99 13.94 3.92
C VAL A 9 -12.68 13.01 2.91
N THR A 10 -13.61 13.51 2.12
CA THR A 10 -14.29 12.71 1.08
C THR A 10 -13.31 12.29 -0.03
N LEU A 11 -12.41 13.17 -0.46
CA LEU A 11 -11.38 12.83 -1.44
C LEU A 11 -10.45 11.74 -0.90
N LEU A 12 -9.98 11.89 0.33
CA LEU A 12 -9.11 10.92 0.98
C LEU A 12 -9.80 9.57 1.14
N ALA A 13 -11.05 9.56 1.61
CA ALA A 13 -11.85 8.34 1.72
C ALA A 13 -12.05 7.66 0.35
N ARG A 14 -12.27 8.45 -0.71
CA ARG A 14 -12.42 7.92 -2.07
C ARG A 14 -11.12 7.35 -2.61
N ILE A 15 -9.98 8.00 -2.38
CA ILE A 15 -8.66 7.47 -2.72
C ILE A 15 -8.44 6.13 -2.01
N PHE A 16 -8.75 6.05 -0.71
CA PHE A 16 -8.66 4.80 0.05
C PHE A 16 -9.53 3.70 -0.52
N GLN A 17 -10.80 4.00 -0.80
CA GLN A 17 -11.72 3.02 -1.39
C GLN A 17 -11.25 2.53 -2.76
N VAL A 18 -10.74 3.43 -3.61
CA VAL A 18 -10.21 3.06 -4.92
C VAL A 18 -8.95 2.20 -4.78
N MET A 19 -8.01 2.58 -3.90
CA MET A 19 -6.81 1.79 -3.66
C MET A 19 -7.12 0.41 -3.10
N LEU A 20 -8.04 0.30 -2.13
CA LEU A 20 -8.48 -0.97 -1.57
C LEU A 20 -9.17 -1.84 -2.63
N GLY A 21 -10.07 -1.24 -3.42
CA GLY A 21 -10.75 -1.94 -4.51
C GLY A 21 -9.78 -2.43 -5.57
N LEU A 22 -8.81 -1.59 -5.98
CA LEU A 22 -7.79 -1.94 -6.96
C LEU A 22 -6.84 -3.02 -6.42
N GLY A 23 -6.37 -2.88 -5.19
CA GLY A 23 -5.50 -3.87 -4.54
C GLY A 23 -6.20 -5.21 -4.39
N LEU A 24 -7.47 -5.22 -3.95
CA LEU A 24 -8.28 -6.44 -3.87
C LEU A 24 -8.48 -7.07 -5.26
N LEU A 25 -8.81 -6.26 -6.26
CA LEU A 25 -8.99 -6.75 -7.64
C LEU A 25 -7.70 -7.40 -8.16
N LEU A 26 -6.55 -6.76 -7.95
CA LEU A 26 -5.24 -7.29 -8.35
C LEU A 26 -4.91 -8.60 -7.62
N VAL A 27 -5.12 -8.67 -6.30
CA VAL A 27 -4.89 -9.90 -5.53
C VAL A 27 -5.80 -11.02 -6.04
N VAL A 28 -7.10 -10.76 -6.22
CA VAL A 28 -8.05 -11.77 -6.71
C VAL A 28 -7.67 -12.22 -8.12
N ALA A 29 -7.34 -11.29 -9.02
CA ALA A 29 -6.95 -11.62 -10.38
C ALA A 29 -5.63 -12.43 -10.42
N GLY A 30 -4.61 -12.02 -9.68
CA GLY A 30 -3.34 -12.74 -9.57
C GLY A 30 -3.53 -14.14 -9.00
N SER A 31 -4.30 -14.27 -7.91
CA SER A 31 -4.63 -15.58 -7.32
C SER A 31 -5.34 -16.51 -8.31
N LEU A 32 -6.29 -15.98 -9.09
CA LEU A 32 -7.01 -16.78 -10.09
C LEU A 32 -6.11 -17.22 -11.24
N LEU A 33 -5.21 -16.36 -11.70
CA LEU A 33 -4.23 -16.70 -12.74
C LEU A 33 -3.30 -17.81 -12.26
N GLU A 34 -2.79 -17.70 -11.04
CA GLU A 34 -1.83 -18.67 -10.51
C GLU A 34 -2.48 -20.03 -10.22
N ILE A 35 -3.70 -20.02 -9.65
CA ILE A 35 -4.47 -21.25 -9.44
C ILE A 35 -4.83 -21.91 -10.79
N ALA A 36 -5.10 -21.12 -11.84
CA ALA A 36 -5.43 -21.65 -13.16
C ALA A 36 -4.19 -22.18 -13.92
N GLY A 37 -3.00 -21.62 -13.66
CA GLY A 37 -1.73 -22.04 -14.26
C GLY A 37 -1.13 -23.25 -13.54
N ASP A 38 -0.72 -23.05 -12.29
CA ASP A 38 0.09 -24.00 -11.52
C ASP A 38 -0.73 -24.79 -10.47
N GLY A 39 -2.02 -24.47 -10.30
CA GLY A 39 -2.92 -25.22 -9.42
C GLY A 39 -2.74 -24.91 -7.93
N GLN A 40 -1.86 -23.97 -7.59
CA GLN A 40 -1.51 -23.61 -6.22
C GLN A 40 -1.21 -22.11 -6.11
N LEU A 41 -1.37 -21.57 -4.90
CA LEU A 41 -0.98 -20.19 -4.62
C LEU A 41 0.51 -20.14 -4.29
N PRO A 42 1.20 -19.06 -4.69
CA PRO A 42 2.62 -18.92 -4.45
C PRO A 42 2.88 -18.74 -2.96
N GLU A 43 3.88 -19.43 -2.42
CA GLU A 43 4.24 -19.30 -1.00
C GLU A 43 5.02 -18.02 -0.71
N GLN A 44 5.58 -17.37 -1.74
CA GLN A 44 6.45 -16.21 -1.62
C GLN A 44 6.08 -15.15 -2.65
N THR A 45 6.15 -13.88 -2.24
CA THR A 45 6.00 -12.75 -3.17
C THR A 45 7.29 -12.52 -3.94
N VAL A 46 7.19 -12.07 -5.19
CA VAL A 46 8.37 -11.70 -5.99
C VAL A 46 9.02 -10.42 -5.49
N PRO A 47 10.34 -10.21 -5.72
CA PRO A 47 11.01 -8.98 -5.35
C PRO A 47 10.36 -7.76 -6.00
N ALA A 48 10.15 -6.68 -5.24
CA ALA A 48 9.45 -5.48 -5.72
C ALA A 48 10.14 -4.82 -6.94
N SER A 49 11.45 -5.00 -7.10
CA SER A 49 12.22 -4.54 -8.26
C SER A 49 11.92 -5.32 -9.55
N GLU A 50 11.45 -6.56 -9.43
CA GLU A 50 11.17 -7.45 -10.56
C GLU A 50 9.72 -7.38 -11.02
N VAL A 51 8.81 -6.93 -10.14
CA VAL A 51 7.37 -6.75 -10.41
C VAL A 51 7.09 -6.06 -11.76
N PRO A 52 7.72 -4.91 -12.12
CA PRO A 52 7.40 -4.25 -13.39
C PRO A 52 7.73 -5.11 -14.60
N ARG A 53 8.81 -5.89 -14.54
CA ARG A 53 9.22 -6.76 -15.63
C ARG A 53 8.29 -7.97 -15.72
N LEU A 54 8.03 -8.65 -14.62
CA LEU A 54 7.20 -9.85 -14.57
C LEU A 54 5.73 -9.55 -14.94
N LEU A 55 5.22 -8.37 -14.59
CA LEU A 55 3.90 -7.91 -15.05
C LEU A 55 3.80 -7.79 -16.58
N LEU A 56 4.87 -7.38 -17.26
CA LEU A 56 4.91 -7.32 -18.73
C LEU A 56 4.96 -8.72 -19.35
N GLU A 57 5.49 -9.69 -18.61
CA GLU A 57 5.54 -11.11 -18.99
C GLU A 57 4.21 -11.83 -18.70
N GLY A 58 3.23 -11.16 -18.06
CA GLY A 58 1.91 -11.70 -17.77
C GLY A 58 1.85 -12.60 -16.54
N ASP A 59 2.85 -12.50 -15.67
CA ASP A 59 3.04 -13.34 -14.49
C ASP A 59 2.00 -13.05 -13.39
N GLY A 60 1.38 -14.11 -12.86
CA GLY A 60 0.33 -14.04 -11.84
C GLY A 60 0.85 -13.61 -10.46
N ASP A 61 2.02 -14.11 -10.06
CA ASP A 61 2.72 -13.77 -8.82
C ASP A 61 3.09 -12.28 -8.76
N ALA A 62 3.50 -11.71 -9.89
CA ALA A 62 3.78 -10.28 -10.00
C ALA A 62 2.53 -9.43 -9.81
N LEU A 63 1.39 -9.89 -10.32
CA LEU A 63 0.09 -9.24 -10.19
C LEU A 63 -0.44 -9.30 -8.76
N LEU A 64 -0.27 -10.46 -8.11
CA LEU A 64 -0.58 -10.67 -6.70
C LEU A 64 0.31 -9.81 -5.80
N THR A 65 1.62 -9.79 -6.06
CA THR A 65 2.59 -8.96 -5.35
C THR A 65 2.27 -7.47 -5.51
N LEU A 66 1.92 -7.01 -6.72
CA LEU A 66 1.49 -5.63 -6.95
C LEU A 66 0.23 -5.30 -6.13
N GLY A 67 -0.76 -6.20 -6.10
CA GLY A 67 -1.97 -6.02 -5.31
C GLY A 67 -1.66 -5.85 -3.82
N ILE A 68 -0.74 -6.65 -3.28
CA ILE A 68 -0.27 -6.54 -1.89
C ILE A 68 0.45 -5.20 -1.67
N LEU A 69 1.31 -4.76 -2.59
CA LEU A 69 2.01 -3.47 -2.49
C LEU A 69 1.03 -2.29 -2.50
N VAL A 70 0.02 -2.32 -3.37
CA VAL A 70 -1.05 -1.31 -3.42
C VAL A 70 -1.82 -1.28 -2.10
N PHE A 71 -2.13 -2.45 -1.54
CA PHE A 71 -2.81 -2.55 -0.25
C PHE A 71 -1.96 -1.98 0.90
N LEU A 72 -0.66 -2.30 0.91
CA LEU A 72 0.28 -1.83 1.93
C LEU A 72 0.54 -0.32 1.84
N ALA A 73 0.47 0.26 0.65
CA ALA A 73 0.61 1.70 0.46
C ALA A 73 -0.53 2.50 1.13
N GLY A 74 -1.72 1.91 1.30
CA GLY A 74 -2.86 2.57 1.94
C GLY A 74 -2.54 3.09 3.35
N PRO A 75 -2.26 2.21 4.34
CA PRO A 75 -1.93 2.64 5.70
C PRO A 75 -0.82 3.70 5.77
N VAL A 76 0.21 3.57 4.93
CA VAL A 76 1.33 4.53 4.84
C VAL A 76 0.82 5.92 4.42
N LEU A 77 0.03 6.00 3.36
CA LEU A 77 -0.57 7.25 2.90
C LEU A 77 -1.54 7.85 3.92
N GLY A 78 -2.25 7.01 4.68
CA GLY A 78 -3.19 7.47 5.71
C GLY A 78 -2.48 8.15 6.87
N VAL A 79 -1.42 7.54 7.36
CA VAL A 79 -0.59 8.14 8.43
C VAL A 79 0.13 9.40 7.92
N LEU A 80 0.59 9.42 6.67
CA LEU A 80 1.16 10.63 6.06
C LEU A 80 0.14 11.77 5.97
N ALA A 81 -1.07 11.49 5.49
CA ALA A 81 -2.15 12.47 5.41
C ALA A 81 -2.50 13.02 6.81
N LEU A 82 -2.52 12.16 7.83
CA LEU A 82 -2.75 12.54 9.21
C LEU A 82 -1.62 13.43 9.76
N ALA A 83 -0.36 13.06 9.51
CA ALA A 83 0.80 13.86 9.90
C ALA A 83 0.75 15.26 9.26
N ILE A 84 0.48 15.34 7.96
CA ILE A 84 0.31 16.61 7.23
C ILE A 84 -0.81 17.44 7.85
N SER A 85 -1.95 16.81 8.18
CA SER A 85 -3.07 17.49 8.84
C SER A 85 -2.65 18.11 10.17
N TYR A 86 -1.96 17.36 11.04
CA TYR A 86 -1.46 17.89 12.31
C TYR A 86 -0.48 19.05 12.14
N PHE A 87 0.44 18.96 11.17
CA PHE A 87 1.35 20.07 10.89
C PHE A 87 0.62 21.32 10.39
N ARG A 88 -0.42 21.16 9.56
CA ARG A 88 -1.24 22.28 9.08
C ARG A 88 -2.07 22.92 10.19
N SER A 89 -2.52 22.14 11.16
CA SER A 89 -3.27 22.60 12.34
C SER A 89 -2.38 23.19 13.45
N GLY A 90 -1.06 23.21 13.26
CA GLY A 90 -0.09 23.74 14.22
C GLY A 90 0.32 22.77 15.34
N ASP A 91 -0.28 21.58 15.40
CA ASP A 91 0.08 20.54 16.36
C ASP A 91 1.27 19.71 15.86
N ARG A 92 2.47 20.27 16.05
CA ARG A 92 3.72 19.61 15.64
C ARG A 92 4.01 18.33 16.43
N ARG A 93 3.53 18.23 17.68
CA ARG A 93 3.80 17.06 18.54
C ARG A 93 3.10 15.84 17.98
N SER A 94 1.81 15.98 17.67
CA SER A 94 1.02 14.89 17.07
C SER A 94 1.50 14.55 15.66
N GLY A 95 1.92 15.55 14.87
CA GLY A 95 2.51 15.34 13.54
C GLY A 95 3.79 14.49 13.60
N VAL A 96 4.71 14.81 14.52
CA VAL A 96 5.94 14.01 14.74
C VAL A 96 5.61 12.62 15.27
N LEU A 97 4.63 12.49 16.17
CA LEU A 97 4.22 11.19 16.70
C LEU A 97 3.69 10.27 15.58
N ALA A 98 2.88 10.80 14.67
CA ALA A 98 2.39 10.07 13.51
C ALA A 98 3.54 9.60 12.59
N LEU A 99 4.53 10.47 12.34
CA LEU A 99 5.73 10.08 11.58
C LEU A 99 6.55 9.01 12.31
N LEU A 100 6.69 9.09 13.63
CA LEU A 100 7.37 8.07 14.42
C LEU A 100 6.67 6.72 14.33
N VAL A 101 5.34 6.71 14.44
CA VAL A 101 4.56 5.48 14.24
C VAL A 101 4.81 4.91 12.83
N LEU A 102 4.84 5.76 11.81
CA LEU A 102 5.14 5.32 10.45
C LEU A 102 6.54 4.70 10.33
N VAL A 103 7.55 5.30 10.97
CA VAL A 103 8.91 4.75 11.00
C VAL A 103 8.95 3.41 11.72
N ILE A 104 8.25 3.27 12.85
CA ILE A 104 8.20 2.02 13.63
C ILE A 104 7.53 0.92 12.80
N VAL A 105 6.35 1.18 12.24
CA VAL A 105 5.60 0.20 11.44
C VAL A 105 6.36 -0.14 10.15
N GLY A 106 6.94 0.86 9.50
CA GLY A 106 7.75 0.69 8.29
C GLY A 106 9.10 0.04 8.52
N SER A 107 9.62 0.04 9.75
CA SER A 107 10.94 -0.52 10.06
C SER A 107 11.02 -2.02 9.77
N VAL A 108 9.96 -2.79 10.03
CA VAL A 108 9.95 -4.24 9.80
C VAL A 108 10.09 -4.59 8.32
N PRO A 109 9.23 -4.10 7.40
CA PRO A 109 9.40 -4.36 5.98
C PRO A 109 10.68 -3.73 5.44
N LEU A 110 11.11 -2.56 5.94
CA LEU A 110 12.36 -1.91 5.52
C LEU A 110 13.60 -2.73 5.91
N ILE A 111 13.63 -3.29 7.12
CA ILE A 111 14.72 -4.17 7.58
C ILE A 111 14.74 -5.45 6.73
N ARG A 112 13.58 -6.02 6.40
CA ARG A 112 13.49 -7.18 5.50
C ARG A 112 14.00 -6.85 4.10
N LEU A 113 13.65 -5.68 3.57
CA LEU A 113 14.13 -5.21 2.27
C LEU A 113 15.66 -5.00 2.26
N LEU A 114 16.23 -4.43 3.33
CA LEU A 114 17.66 -4.12 3.43
C LEU A 114 18.54 -5.34 3.74
N ARG A 115 17.99 -6.37 4.39
CA ARG A 115 18.74 -7.60 4.71
C ARG A 115 18.84 -8.59 3.56
N GLY A 116 18.27 -8.26 2.41
CA GLY A 116 18.12 -9.19 1.28
C GLY A 116 16.95 -10.12 1.56
N GLY A 117 15.89 -9.95 0.77
CA GLY A 117 15.01 -11.06 0.45
C GLY A 117 15.80 -12.14 -0.27
#